data_AF-A0A8K0D890-F1
#
_entry.id   AF-A0A8K0D890-F1
#
_cell.length_a   1.000
_cell.length_b   1.000
_cell.length_c   1.000
_cell.angle_alpha   90.00
_cell.angle_beta   90.00
_cell.angle_gamma   90.00
#
_symmetry.space_group_name_H-M   'P 1'
#
loop_
_entity.id
_entity.type
_entity.pdbx_description
1 polymer ?
#
loop_
_entity_poly.entity_id
_entity_poly.type
_entity_poly.pdbx_seq_one_letter_code
_entity_poly.pdbx_strand_id
1 'polypeptide(L)' 'LKPQHAILSLEDNQHVIRNSHAIIVYLASKYGKNDNLYPRDVYKRALVNERLHFDSEVLFPLFKTLI' A
#
# COMPACT_ATOMS: atom_id res chain seq x y z
N LEU A 1 15.37 9.92 -16.11
CA LEU A 1 14.65 10.32 -14.89
C LEU A 1 13.32 10.93 -15.29
N LYS A 2 12.19 10.46 -14.76
CA LYS A 2 10.87 11.02 -15.12
C LYS A 2 10.51 12.21 -14.20
N PRO A 3 9.81 13.22 -14.75
CA PRO A 3 9.58 14.51 -14.12
C PRO A 3 8.55 14.41 -12.99
N GLN A 4 8.68 15.33 -12.05
CA GLN A 4 7.92 15.48 -10.80
C GLN A 4 6.41 15.18 -10.95
N HIS A 5 5.99 14.02 -10.49
CA HIS A 5 4.66 13.68 -9.93
C HIS A 5 4.94 12.55 -8.95
N ALA A 6 4.29 12.53 -7.78
CA ALA A 6 4.56 11.63 -6.66
C ALA A 6 4.38 10.14 -6.98
N ILE A 7 5.26 9.56 -7.78
CA ILE A 7 5.31 8.11 -8.02
C ILE A 7 6.15 7.53 -6.90
N LEU A 8 5.52 7.29 -5.75
CA LEU A 8 6.05 6.35 -4.76
C LEU A 8 6.16 5.00 -5.46
N SER A 9 7.38 4.68 -5.89
CA SER A 9 7.76 3.39 -6.45
C SER A 9 8.84 2.77 -5.58
N LEU A 10 8.68 1.49 -5.29
CA LEU A 10 9.71 0.67 -4.66
C LEU A 10 10.39 -0.17 -5.73
N GLU A 11 11.71 -0.08 -5.79
CA GLU A 11 12.53 -1.03 -6.55
C GLU A 11 13.11 -2.06 -5.57
N ASP A 12 12.88 -3.34 -5.85
CA ASP A 12 13.41 -4.45 -5.08
C ASP A 12 13.98 -5.50 -6.04
N ASN A 13 15.31 -5.52 -6.12
CA ASN A 13 16.07 -6.23 -7.15
C ASN A 13 15.65 -5.76 -8.56
N GLN A 14 15.21 -6.68 -9.42
CA GLN A 14 14.77 -6.38 -10.80
C GLN A 14 13.27 -6.08 -10.90
N HIS A 15 12.56 -5.93 -9.77
CA HIS A 15 11.12 -5.69 -9.74
C HIS A 15 10.82 -4.26 -9.29
N VAL A 16 9.89 -3.61 -9.99
CA VAL A 16 9.38 -2.27 -9.62
C VAL A 16 7.92 -2.39 -9.22
N ILE A 17 7.62 -1.99 -7.99
CA ILE A 17 6.26 -1.92 -7.45
C ILE A 17 5.85 -0.45 -7.41
N ARG A 18 4.63 -0.16 -7.86
CA ARG A 18 4.02 1.17 -7.80
C ARG A 18 2.74 1.09 -6.98
N ASN A 19 2.31 2.23 -6.44
CA ASN A 19 1.20 2.40 -5.49
C ASN A 19 1.64 2.15 -4.04
N SER A 20 1.42 3.15 -3.17
CA SER A 20 1.77 3.10 -1.75
C SER A 20 1.18 1.88 -1.06
N HIS A 21 -0.10 1.55 -1.30
CA HIS A 21 -0.79 0.41 -0.70
C HIS A 21 -0.17 -0.93 -1.12
N ALA A 22 0.17 -1.08 -2.40
CA ALA A 22 0.84 -2.28 -2.90
C ALA A 22 2.26 -2.42 -2.30
N ILE A 23 2.98 -1.30 -2.18
CA ILE A 23 4.32 -1.26 -1.59
C ILE A 23 4.28 -1.68 -0.12
N ILE A 24 3.36 -1.14 0.69
CA ILE A 24 3.30 -1.49 2.12
C ILE A 24 2.91 -2.95 2.34
N VAL A 25 1.98 -3.49 1.55
CA VAL A 25 1.61 -4.91 1.63
C VAL A 25 2.78 -5.81 1.24
N TYR A 26 3.54 -5.43 0.21
CA TYR A 26 4.73 -6.14 -0.21
C TYR A 26 5.81 -6.14 0.88
N LEU A 27 6.12 -4.96 1.43
CA LEU A 27 7.13 -4.82 2.48
C LEU A 27 6.74 -5.59 3.74
N ALA A 28 5.48 -5.49 4.17
CA ALA A 28 4.96 -6.25 5.31
C ALA A 28 5.01 -7.76 5.07
N SER A 29 4.70 -8.21 3.85
CA SER A 29 4.70 -9.64 3.52
C SER A 29 6.10 -10.23 3.38
N LYS A 30 7.04 -9.50 2.77
CA LYS A 30 8.40 -9.99 2.48
C LYS A 30 9.38 -9.78 3.63
N TYR A 31 9.30 -8.64 4.31
CA TYR A 31 10.28 -8.23 5.32
C TYR A 31 9.69 -8.15 6.74
N GLY A 32 8.39 -8.39 6.90
CA GLY A 32 7.74 -8.42 8.21
C GLY A 32 8.31 -9.55 9.08
N LYS A 33 8.73 -9.21 10.30
CA LYS A 33 9.20 -10.20 11.30
C LYS A 33 8.06 -11.08 11.83
N ASN A 34 6.82 -10.59 11.73
CA ASN A 34 5.59 -11.24 12.12
C ASN A 34 4.44 -10.75 11.21
N ASP A 35 3.25 -11.28 11.38
CA ASP A 35 2.08 -10.94 10.58
C ASP A 35 1.18 -9.87 11.22
N ASN A 36 1.67 -9.13 12.22
CA ASN A 36 0.87 -8.11 12.92
C ASN A 36 0.42 -6.97 11.98
N LEU A 37 1.25 -6.58 11.02
CA LEU A 37 0.95 -5.50 10.07
C LEU A 37 0.09 -5.97 8.89
N TYR A 38 0.26 -7.21 8.46
CA TYR A 38 -0.52 -7.80 7.38
C TYR A 38 -0.81 -9.29 7.68
N PRO A 39 -1.88 -9.55 8.46
CA PRO A 39 -2.19 -10.88 9.00
C PRO A 39 -2.28 -11.96 7.94
N ARG A 40 -1.90 -13.19 8.26
CA ARG A 40 -2.13 -14.35 7.36
C ARG A 40 -3.54 -14.91 7.49
N ASP A 41 -4.18 -14.72 8.64
CA ASP A 41 -5.59 -15.02 8.84
C ASP A 41 -6.46 -14.28 7.81
N VAL A 42 -7.31 -15.04 7.12
CA VAL A 42 -8.05 -14.55 5.95
C VAL A 42 -9.04 -13.44 6.32
N TYR A 43 -9.68 -13.54 7.49
CA TYR A 43 -10.65 -12.55 7.93
C TYR A 43 -9.97 -11.24 8.35
N LYS A 44 -8.92 -11.33 9.18
CA LYS A 44 -8.14 -10.15 9.57
C LYS A 44 -7.46 -9.47 8.37
N ARG A 45 -6.99 -10.24 7.40
CA ARG A 45 -6.43 -9.70 6.14
C ARG A 45 -7.49 -8.98 5.32
N ALA A 46 -8.70 -9.55 5.22
CA ALA A 46 -9.81 -8.90 4.52
C ALA A 46 -10.15 -7.54 5.16
N LEU A 47 -10.16 -7.47 6.49
CA LEU A 47 -10.35 -6.22 7.24
C LEU A 47 -9.23 -5.19 7.00
N VAL A 48 -7.98 -5.61 6.83
CA VAL A 48 -6.89 -4.69 6.46
C VAL A 48 -7.12 -4.20 5.03
N ASN A 49 -7.38 -5.11 4.07
CA ASN A 49 -7.61 -4.76 2.68
C ASN A 49 -8.78 -3.80 2.50
N GLU A 50 -9.90 -4.03 3.20
CA GLU A 50 -11.06 -3.14 3.22
C GLU A 50 -10.66 -1.69 3.56
N ARG A 51 -9.81 -1.50 4.59
CA ARG A 51 -9.33 -0.17 5.01
C ARG A 51 -8.38 0.44 3.98
N LEU A 52 -7.49 -0.34 3.37
CA LEU A 52 -6.59 0.14 2.31
C LEU A 52 -7.38 0.58 1.07
N HIS A 53 -8.42 -0.18 0.70
CA HIS A 53 -9.32 0.19 -0.38
C HIS A 53 -10.10 1.46 -0.05
N PHE A 54 -10.68 1.55 1.14
CA PHE A 54 -11.35 2.77 1.62
C PHE A 54 -10.43 4.00 1.58
N ASP A 55 -9.16 3.85 2.00
CA ASP A 55 -8.20 4.95 1.89
C ASP A 55 -7.99 5.38 0.44
N SER A 56 -7.71 4.42 -0.45
CA SER A 56 -7.39 4.70 -1.85
C SER A 56 -8.57 5.23 -2.69
N GLU A 57 -9.79 4.78 -2.39
CA GLU A 57 -10.99 5.04 -3.20
C GLU A 57 -11.84 6.17 -2.62
N VAL A 58 -11.74 6.43 -1.31
CA VAL A 58 -12.60 7.41 -0.62
C VAL A 58 -11.77 8.48 0.07
N LEU A 59 -10.93 8.10 1.03
CA LEU A 59 -10.28 9.08 1.91
C LEU A 59 -9.26 9.95 1.17
N PHE A 60 -8.36 9.36 0.39
CA PHE A 60 -7.34 10.10 -0.35
C PHE A 60 -7.93 11.00 -1.45
N PRO A 61 -8.89 10.53 -2.29
CA PRO A 61 -9.57 11.41 -3.24
C PRO A 61 -10.31 12.57 -2.58
N LEU A 62 -10.97 12.32 -1.44
CA LEU A 62 -11.65 13.37 -0.67
C LEU A 62 -10.66 14.40 -0.14
N PHE A 63 -9.57 13.95 0.51
CA PHE A 63 -8.53 14.83 1.03
C PHE A 63 -7.89 15.67 -0.07
N LYS A 64 -7.62 15.09 -1.24
CA LYS A 64 -7.07 15.80 -2.40
C LYS A 64 -8.03 16.84 -2.99
N THR A 65 -9.33 16.70 -2.76
CA THR A 65 -10.35 17.65 -3.24
C THR A 65 -10.54 18.82 -2.26
N LEU A 66 -10.32 18.58 -0.97
CA LEU A 66 -10.57 19.56 0.10
C LEU A 66 -9.41 20.55 0.31
N ILE A 67 -8.24 20.31 -0.26
CA ILE A 67 -6.99 21.04 0.00
C ILE A 67 -6.27 21.29 -1.31
#